data_AF-A0A6V7M0F4-F1
#
_entry.id   AF-A0A6V7M0F4-F1
#
_cell.length_a   1.000
_cell.length_b   1.000
_cell.length_c   1.000
_cell.angle_alpha   90.00
_cell.angle_beta   90.00
_cell.angle_gamma   90.00
#
_symmetry.space_group_name_H-M   'P 1'
#
loop_
_entity.id
_entity.type
_entity.pdbx_description
1 polymer ?
#
loop_
_entity_poly.entity_id
_entity_poly.type
_entity_poly.pdbx_seq_one_letter_code
_entity_poly.pdbx_strand_id
1 'polypeptide(L)'
;DFSEFFNLHSLNLERFIIDEDNLKNFDKLENLRELYLSFCNVHISHIKKIKKFKKLKKLWMNGIVSEIRDQHLSAIVNNCTDLRILNVD
;
A
#
# COMPACT_ATOMS: atom_id res chain seq x y z
N ASP A 1 2.60 13.72 -5.95
CA ASP A 1 2.51 13.01 -7.24
C ASP A 1 3.69 12.05 -7.32
N PHE A 2 3.47 10.79 -7.70
CA PHE A 2 4.50 9.75 -7.75
C PHE A 2 5.06 9.43 -9.16
N SER A 3 4.71 10.20 -10.18
CA SER A 3 5.09 9.91 -11.58
C SER A 3 6.59 9.77 -11.83
N GLU A 4 7.44 10.44 -11.05
CA GLU A 4 8.90 10.47 -11.27
C GLU A 4 9.66 9.43 -10.43
N PHE A 5 9.00 8.74 -9.49
CA PHE A 5 9.64 7.80 -8.57
C PHE A 5 9.55 6.34 -9.03
N PHE A 6 9.71 6.10 -10.34
CA PHE A 6 9.56 4.78 -10.97
C PHE A 6 10.57 3.73 -10.47
N ASN A 7 11.70 4.15 -9.89
CA ASN A 7 12.72 3.27 -9.31
C ASN A 7 12.62 3.11 -7.78
N LEU A 8 11.55 3.60 -7.15
CA LEU A 8 11.39 3.53 -5.70
C LEU A 8 11.16 2.08 -5.25
N HIS A 9 11.92 1.66 -4.25
CA HIS A 9 11.87 0.29 -3.70
C HIS A 9 11.20 0.22 -2.34
N SER A 10 11.28 1.29 -1.54
CA SER A 10 10.71 1.37 -0.20
C SER A 10 10.03 2.72 -0.03
N LEU A 11 8.81 2.70 0.51
CA LEU A 11 8.03 3.90 0.79
C LEU A 11 7.47 3.81 2.20
N ASN A 12 7.85 4.77 3.04
CA ASN A 12 7.30 4.92 4.39
C ASN A 12 6.39 6.14 4.43
N LEU A 13 5.13 5.90 4.81
CA LEU A 13 4.09 6.91 5.00
C LEU A 13 3.39 6.71 6.35
N GLU A 14 4.07 6.15 7.35
CA GLU A 14 3.49 5.91 8.67
C GLU A 14 2.98 7.21 9.32
N ARG A 15 1.85 7.10 10.04
CA ARG A 15 1.23 8.20 10.81
C ARG A 15 0.73 9.40 9.98
N PHE A 16 0.42 9.18 8.70
CA PHE A 16 -0.21 10.20 7.85
C PHE A 16 -1.74 10.02 7.73
N ILE A 17 -2.41 11.13 7.44
CA ILE A 17 -3.77 11.14 6.89
C ILE A 17 -3.63 11.27 5.37
N ILE A 18 -4.22 10.31 4.65
CA ILE A 18 -4.07 10.12 3.21
C ILE A 18 -5.46 10.00 2.59
N ASP A 19 -6.02 11.13 2.21
CA ASP A 19 -7.31 11.24 1.53
C ASP A 19 -7.22 10.78 0.06
N GLU A 20 -8.38 10.70 -0.60
CA GLU A 20 -8.51 10.18 -1.97
C GLU A 20 -7.56 10.84 -2.99
N ASP A 21 -7.23 12.12 -2.82
CA ASP A 21 -6.44 12.91 -3.76
C ASP A 21 -4.93 12.93 -3.47
N ASN A 22 -4.46 12.46 -2.30
CA ASN A 22 -3.06 12.67 -1.90
C ASN A 22 -2.05 11.85 -2.71
N LEU A 23 -2.34 10.57 -2.98
CA LEU A 23 -1.40 9.65 -3.66
C LEU A 23 -1.67 9.54 -5.17
N LYS A 24 -1.56 10.66 -5.89
CA LYS A 24 -1.61 10.67 -7.36
C LYS A 24 -0.48 9.83 -7.96
N ASN A 25 -0.80 8.99 -8.96
CA ASN A 25 0.12 8.05 -9.61
C ASN A 25 0.76 7.00 -8.68
N PHE A 26 0.19 6.76 -7.49
CA PHE A 26 0.70 5.77 -6.55
C PHE A 26 0.90 4.38 -7.15
N ASP A 27 -0.01 3.97 -8.05
CA ASP A 27 0.04 2.70 -8.73
C ASP A 27 1.13 2.57 -9.78
N LYS A 28 1.87 3.64 -10.08
CA LYS A 28 3.05 3.64 -10.98
C LYS A 28 4.34 3.20 -10.28
N LEU A 29 4.31 2.99 -8.96
CA LEU A 29 5.45 2.47 -8.19
C LEU A 29 5.65 0.95 -8.43
N GLU A 30 5.81 0.53 -9.68
CA GLU A 30 5.86 -0.88 -10.10
C GLU A 30 7.09 -1.64 -9.54
N ASN A 31 8.11 -0.91 -9.08
CA ASN A 31 9.31 -1.45 -8.45
C ASN A 31 9.25 -1.52 -6.92
N LEU A 32 8.15 -1.10 -6.30
CA LEU A 32 8.01 -1.06 -4.85
C LEU A 32 8.06 -2.46 -4.25
N ARG A 33 8.90 -2.62 -3.22
CA ARG A 33 9.13 -3.88 -2.48
C ARG A 33 8.67 -3.78 -1.03
N GLU A 34 8.70 -2.58 -0.45
CA GLU A 34 8.33 -2.35 0.93
C GLU A 34 7.42 -1.13 1.03
N LEU A 35 6.28 -1.30 1.71
CA LEU A 35 5.31 -0.25 1.93
C LEU A 35 4.90 -0.24 3.41
N TYR A 36 5.08 0.91 4.05
CA TYR A 36 4.74 1.14 5.45
C TYR A 36 3.64 2.21 5.54
N LEU A 37 2.49 1.80 6.06
CA LEU A 37 1.27 2.59 6.25
C LEU A 37 0.74 2.45 7.69
N SER A 38 1.60 2.05 8.63
CA SER A 38 1.21 1.84 10.01
C SER A 38 0.66 3.13 10.64
N PHE A 39 -0.40 2.99 11.43
CA PHE A 39 -1.06 4.10 12.13
C PHE A 39 -1.57 5.21 11.20
N CYS A 40 -1.93 4.88 9.97
CA CYS A 40 -2.48 5.84 9.00
C CYS A 40 -4.00 5.84 8.95
N ASN A 41 -4.56 6.97 8.50
CA ASN A 41 -5.90 7.02 7.96
C ASN A 41 -5.79 7.12 6.43
N VAL A 42 -6.00 6.01 5.72
CA VAL A 42 -5.80 5.91 4.27
C VAL A 42 -7.12 5.67 3.56
N HIS A 43 -7.53 6.60 2.70
CA HIS A 43 -8.72 6.43 1.89
C HIS A 43 -8.68 5.11 1.11
N ILE A 44 -9.81 4.39 1.11
CA ILE A 44 -9.90 3.01 0.63
C ILE A 44 -9.50 2.84 -0.84
N SER A 45 -9.62 3.91 -1.65
CA SER A 45 -9.20 3.91 -3.04
C SER A 45 -7.70 3.63 -3.20
N HIS A 46 -6.85 4.07 -2.26
CA HIS A 46 -5.41 3.81 -2.28
C HIS A 46 -5.06 2.39 -1.83
N ILE A 47 -5.77 1.86 -0.81
CA ILE A 47 -5.61 0.46 -0.39
C ILE A 47 -5.92 -0.49 -1.55
N LYS A 48 -7.00 -0.22 -2.31
CA LYS A 48 -7.37 -1.01 -3.51
C LYS A 48 -6.31 -1.00 -4.61
N LYS A 49 -5.42 0.00 -4.65
CA LYS A 49 -4.31 0.09 -5.63
C LYS A 49 -3.11 -0.78 -5.24
N ILE A 50 -2.96 -1.17 -3.97
CA ILE A 50 -1.80 -1.95 -3.49
C ILE A 50 -1.61 -3.25 -4.27
N LYS A 51 -2.70 -3.90 -4.72
CA LYS A 51 -2.66 -5.11 -5.58
C LYS A 51 -1.88 -4.95 -6.90
N LYS A 52 -1.57 -3.72 -7.31
CA LYS A 52 -0.77 -3.43 -8.50
C LYS A 52 0.74 -3.55 -8.25
N PHE A 53 1.19 -3.54 -6.99
CA PHE A 53 2.61 -3.67 -6.64
C PHE A 53 3.05 -5.15 -6.68
N LYS A 54 3.27 -5.66 -7.89
CA LYS A 54 3.61 -7.08 -8.12
C LYS A 54 4.91 -7.54 -7.46
N LYS A 55 5.82 -6.60 -7.20
CA LYS A 55 7.13 -6.85 -6.54
C LYS A 55 7.10 -6.61 -5.03
N LEU A 56 5.93 -6.33 -4.44
CA LEU A 56 5.80 -6.01 -3.02
C LEU A 56 6.10 -7.26 -2.19
N LYS A 57 7.02 -7.12 -1.23
CA LYS A 57 7.50 -8.18 -0.33
C LYS A 57 7.07 -7.94 1.12
N LYS A 58 6.93 -6.68 1.51
CA LYS A 58 6.54 -6.28 2.86
C LYS A 58 5.45 -5.22 2.81
N LEU A 59 4.39 -5.44 3.56
CA LEU A 59 3.29 -4.50 3.74
C LEU A 59 2.96 -4.39 5.23
N TRP A 60 3.11 -3.19 5.78
CA TRP A 60 2.81 -2.88 7.17
C TRP A 60 1.64 -1.90 7.18
N MET A 61 0.54 -2.32 7.78
CA MET A 61 -0.76 -1.64 7.79
C MET A 61 -1.40 -1.70 9.19
N ASN A 62 -0.60 -2.06 10.18
CA ASN A 62 -1.01 -2.26 11.54
C ASN A 62 -1.46 -0.91 12.15
N GLY A 63 -2.60 -0.92 12.85
CA GLY A 63 -3.22 0.30 13.37
C GLY A 63 -3.81 1.25 12.30
N ILE A 64 -4.08 0.79 11.07
CA ILE A 64 -4.85 1.58 10.12
C ILE A 64 -6.29 1.75 10.60
N VAL A 65 -6.82 2.96 10.49
CA VAL A 65 -8.18 3.32 10.96
C VAL A 65 -9.25 3.14 9.86
N SER A 66 -8.83 2.94 8.62
CA SER A 66 -9.71 2.86 7.45
C SER A 66 -10.44 1.53 7.37
N GLU A 67 -11.64 1.53 6.77
CA GLU A 67 -12.50 0.34 6.69
C GLU A 67 -11.96 -0.73 5.71
N ILE A 68 -11.05 -1.57 6.21
CA ILE A 68 -10.48 -2.71 5.47
C ILE A 68 -11.31 -3.96 5.78
N ARG A 69 -11.65 -4.72 4.75
CA ARG A 69 -12.43 -5.97 4.82
C ARG A 69 -11.62 -7.09 4.15
N ASP A 70 -11.96 -8.34 4.42
CA ASP A 70 -11.24 -9.53 3.91
C ASP A 70 -11.08 -9.54 2.39
N GLN A 71 -12.07 -9.03 1.64
CA GLN A 71 -11.98 -8.92 0.18
C GLN A 71 -10.83 -8.01 -0.28
N HIS A 72 -10.49 -6.98 0.51
CA HIS A 72 -9.39 -6.07 0.21
C HIS A 72 -8.05 -6.76 0.45
N LEU A 73 -7.92 -7.48 1.58
CA LEU A 73 -6.72 -8.26 1.91
C LEU A 73 -6.53 -9.41 0.91
N SER A 74 -7.58 -10.15 0.58
CA SER A 74 -7.57 -11.22 -0.42
C SER A 74 -7.11 -10.69 -1.79
N ALA A 75 -7.60 -9.50 -2.19
CA ALA A 75 -7.16 -8.88 -3.43
C ALA A 75 -5.67 -8.54 -3.41
N ILE A 76 -5.12 -8.10 -2.29
CA ILE A 76 -3.68 -7.84 -2.13
C ILE A 76 -2.90 -9.15 -2.19
N VAL A 77 -3.23 -10.13 -1.35
CA VAL A 77 -2.50 -11.40 -1.24
C VAL A 77 -2.54 -12.19 -2.56
N ASN A 78 -3.67 -12.23 -3.26
CA ASN A 78 -3.79 -12.93 -4.54
C ASN A 78 -3.00 -12.28 -5.68
N ASN A 79 -2.57 -11.02 -5.52
CA ASN A 79 -1.95 -10.24 -6.60
C ASN A 79 -0.51 -9.86 -6.32
N CYS A 80 -0.12 -9.69 -5.06
CA CYS A 80 1.23 -9.45 -4.59
C CYS A 80 1.86 -10.81 -4.24
N THR A 81 2.12 -11.63 -5.26
CA THR A 81 2.57 -13.03 -5.08
C THR A 81 3.93 -13.17 -4.42
N ASP A 82 4.72 -12.10 -4.38
CA ASP A 82 6.02 -12.02 -3.70
C ASP A 82 5.91 -11.58 -2.23
N LEU A 83 4.70 -11.32 -1.72
CA LEU A 83 4.48 -10.82 -0.37
C LEU A 83 4.87 -11.88 0.67
N ARG A 84 5.79 -11.51 1.57
CA ARG A 84 6.31 -12.38 2.64
C ARG A 84 5.92 -11.92 4.02
N ILE A 85 5.67 -10.62 4.17
CA ILE A 85 5.28 -9.99 5.42
C ILE A 85 4.03 -9.16 5.13
N LEU A 86 2.93 -9.53 5.77
CA LEU A 86 1.71 -8.73 5.86
C LEU A 86 1.43 -8.53 7.34
N ASN A 87 1.61 -7.30 7.82
CA ASN A 87 1.25 -6.94 9.18
C ASN A 87 0.02 -6.02 9.15
N VAL A 88 -1.08 -6.48 9.71
CA VAL A 88 -2.37 -5.76 9.69
C VAL A 88 -2.94 -5.50 11.09
N ASP A 89 -2.27 -5.95 12.15
CA ASP A 89 -2.80 -6.11 13.53
C ASP A 89 -4.15 -6.87 13.61
#